data_AF-A0A6V7LRG5-F1
#
_entry.id   AF-A0A6V7LRG5-F1
#
_cell.length_a   1.000
_cell.length_b   1.000
_cell.length_c   1.000
_cell.angle_alpha   90.00
_cell.angle_beta   90.00
_cell.angle_gamma   90.00
#
_symmetry.space_group_name_H-M   'P 1'
#
loop_
_entity.id
_entity.type
_entity.pdbx_description
1 polymer ?
#
loop_
_entity_poly.entity_id
_entity_poly.type
_entity_poly.pdbx_seq_one_letter_code
_entity_poly.pdbx_strand_id
1 'polypeptide(L)' 'LGASELFSSNADFSGITKDRKIQLNKVIQKAFIEVSEKGTEGGAAT' A
#
# COMPACT_ATOMS: atom_id res chain seq x y z
N LEU A 1 -9.74 -9.76 4.59
CA LEU A 1 -8.65 -8.78 4.87
C LEU A 1 -9.02 -7.99 6.12
N GLY A 2 -8.08 -7.79 7.05
CA GLY A 2 -8.34 -7.30 8.41
C GLY A 2 -7.82 -5.90 8.73
N ALA A 3 -7.66 -5.04 7.72
CA ALA A 3 -7.01 -3.73 7.85
C ALA A 3 -7.97 -2.54 7.70
N SER A 4 -9.27 -2.76 7.89
CA SER A 4 -10.31 -1.74 7.64
C SER A 4 -10.16 -0.50 8.52
N GLU A 5 -9.65 -0.66 9.74
CA GLU A 5 -9.44 0.46 10.67
C GLU A 5 -8.46 1.50 10.13
N LEU A 6 -7.46 1.08 9.33
CA LEU A 6 -6.46 1.99 8.73
C LEU A 6 -7.08 3.00 7.77
N PHE A 7 -8.20 2.66 7.13
CA PHE A 7 -8.93 3.52 6.20
C PHE A 7 -10.09 4.26 6.87
N SER A 8 -10.31 4.03 8.18
CA SER A 8 -11.37 4.69 8.93
C SER A 8 -10.92 6.06 9.43
N SER A 9 -11.89 6.90 9.77
CA SER A 9 -11.64 8.18 10.47
C SER A 9 -11.08 7.99 11.88
N ASN A 10 -11.13 6.77 12.43
CA ASN A 10 -10.64 6.42 13.76
C ASN A 10 -9.20 5.89 13.75
N ALA A 11 -8.56 5.80 12.57
CA ALA A 11 -7.19 5.35 12.46
C ALA A 11 -6.23 6.23 13.29
N ASP A 12 -5.39 5.60 14.11
CA ASP A 12 -4.38 6.29 14.89
C ASP A 12 -3.01 6.23 14.19
N PHE A 13 -2.62 7.36 13.62
CA PHE A 13 -1.30 7.56 12.99
C PHE A 13 -0.41 8.53 13.79
N SER A 14 -0.68 8.73 15.07
CA SER A 14 0.07 9.66 15.95
C SER A 14 1.55 9.31 16.11
N GLY A 15 1.95 8.07 15.80
CA GLY A 15 3.35 7.64 15.73
C GLY A 15 4.14 8.27 14.57
N ILE A 16 3.48 8.81 13.54
CA ILE A 16 4.12 9.45 12.37
C ILE A 16 4.29 10.95 12.61
N THR A 17 3.24 11.62 13.10
CA THR A 17 3.25 13.04 13.40
C THR A 17 2.27 13.36 14.51
N LYS A 18 2.62 14.31 15.38
CA LYS A 18 1.78 14.80 16.47
C LYS A 18 1.11 16.14 16.16
N ASP A 19 1.57 16.84 15.11
CA ASP A 19 1.18 18.23 14.83
C ASP A 19 -0.18 18.33 14.13
N ARG A 20 -0.62 17.24 13.49
CA ARG A 20 -1.92 17.16 12.81
C ARG A 20 -2.42 15.73 12.74
N LYS A 21 -3.74 15.56 12.69
CA LYS A 21 -4.35 14.27 12.33
C LYS A 21 -4.12 14.00 10.84
N ILE A 22 -3.65 12.79 10.52
CA ILE A 22 -3.49 12.28 9.15
C ILE A 22 -4.34 11.02 8.99
N GLN A 23 -4.70 10.69 7.75
CA GLN A 23 -5.53 9.53 7.42
C GLN A 23 -5.05 8.87 6.12
N LEU A 24 -5.28 7.56 6.00
CA LEU A 24 -4.98 6.80 4.80
C LEU A 24 -6.07 7.05 3.75
N ASN A 25 -5.68 7.56 2.58
CA ASN A 25 -6.61 7.78 1.46
C ASN A 25 -6.68 6.55 0.54
N LYS A 26 -5.51 6.11 0.05
CA LYS A 26 -5.42 5.06 -0.95
C LYS A 26 -4.12 4.28 -0.83
N VAL A 27 -4.19 2.99 -1.15
CA VAL A 27 -3.04 2.09 -1.37
C VAL A 27 -3.18 1.48 -2.76
N ILE A 28 -2.12 1.47 -3.57
CA ILE A 28 -2.17 0.98 -4.95
C ILE A 28 -1.06 -0.06 -5.14
N GLN A 29 -1.45 -1.33 -5.31
CA GLN A 29 -0.52 -2.37 -5.73
C GLN A 29 -0.52 -2.49 -7.26
N LYS A 30 0.66 -2.48 -7.87
CA LYS A 30 0.84 -2.84 -9.28
C LYS A 30 1.97 -3.86 -9.40
N ALA A 31 1.72 -4.92 -10.16
CA ALA A 31 2.72 -5.95 -10.46
C ALA A 31 2.58 -6.41 -11.91
N PHE A 32 3.68 -6.90 -12.48
CA PHE A 32 3.70 -7.55 -13.78
C PHE A 32 4.61 -8.77 -13.76
N ILE A 33 4.33 -9.70 -14.67
CA ILE A 33 5.15 -10.87 -14.97
C ILE A 33 5.23 -10.96 -16.49
N GLU A 34 6.43 -11.08 -17.01
CA GLU A 34 6.73 -11.26 -18.42
C GLU A 34 7.43 -12.61 -18.61
N VAL A 35 6.95 -13.39 -19.60
CA VAL A 35 7.51 -14.71 -19.91
C VAL A 35 7.94 -14.70 -21.37
N SER A 36 9.19 -15.07 -21.61
CA SER A 36 9.79 -15.20 -22.95
C SER A 36 10.57 -16.50 -23.08
N GLU A 37 10.99 -16.84 -24.30
CA GLU A 37 11.86 -18.00 -24.58
C GLU A 37 13.21 -17.91 -23.88
N LYS A 38 13.64 -16.71 -23.49
CA LYS A 38 14.90 -16.46 -22.76
C LYS A 38 14.74 -16.59 -21.24
N GLY A 39 13.51 -16.66 -20.73
CA GLY A 39 13.21 -16.74 -19.30
C GLY A 39 12.06 -15.84 -18.86
N THR A 40 11.94 -15.65 -17.55
CA THR A 40 10.85 -14.89 -16.90
C THR A 40 11.39 -13.64 -16.21
N GLU A 41 10.76 -12.50 -16.43
CA GLU A 41 11.00 -11.25 -15.71
C GLU A 41 9.74 -10.86 -14.92
N GLY A 42 9.93 -10.21 -13.77
CA GLY A 42 8.81 -9.72 -12.98
C GLY A 42 9.19 -8.55 -12.10
N GLY A 43 8.20 -7.71 -11.80
CA GLY A 43 8.38 -6.53 -10.96
C GLY A 43 7.08 -6.15 -10.25
N ALA A 44 7.20 -5.48 -9.11
CA ALA A 44 6.07 -5.01 -8.32
C ALA A 44 6.39 -3.67 -7.62
N ALA A 45 5.35 -2.87 -7.41
CA ALA A 45 5.38 -1.65 -6.61
C ALA A 45 4.05 -1.48 -5.84
N THR A 46 4.13 -0.84 -4.68
CA THR A 46 3.05 -0.66 -3.70
C THR A 46 2.93 0.79 -3.28
#